data_AF-A0A7C4N178-F1
#
_entry.id   AF-A0A7C4N178-F1
#
_cell.length_a   1.000
_cell.length_b   1.000
_cell.length_c   1.000
_cell.angle_alpha   90.00
_cell.angle_beta   90.00
_cell.angle_gamma   90.00
#
_symmetry.space_group_name_H-M   'P 1'
#
loop_
_entity.id
_entity.type
_entity.pdbx_description
1 polymer ?
#
loop_
_entity_poly.entity_id
_entity_poly.type
_entity_poly.pdbx_seq_one_letter_code
_entity_poly.pdbx_strand_id
1 'polypeptide(L)'
;MALHGPAEGILPFLKQPILRDTLSDPGLVNVSSPWKESFLTKVHWDNLYRLEDGALKPLSVTSAQVLQQIGCPHASQSKVMEIDYPVALKRREEDKVTLTVKGCSFCDVAIDKGFHGVLSLDAVLQQIQRLPQQEDGRKIPFELINENAAPALPALLSRVQADGIRLSQINLTLRADWFVSAQKSLREALVLAGALGIRILLGSVGFESFDDRILANLHKGLEAETNLRAVTLMRELKNEFPSQWAYARQEGAVHGFIHPTPWDTVETESNNRRAMALYGLEQDILPERSIPLIIHHASALGDWAREIERREGIQFKREGTTIGWWQVGERFIV
;
A
#
# COMPACT_ATOMS: atom_id res chain seq x y z
N MET A 1 -17.87 -11.84 1.03
CA MET A 1 -18.59 -10.79 0.27
C MET A 1 -19.45 -10.02 1.26
N ALA A 2 -19.22 -8.72 1.39
CA ALA A 2 -19.98 -7.83 2.28
C ALA A 2 -20.79 -6.86 1.42
N LEU A 3 -21.96 -6.46 1.90
CA LEU A 3 -22.86 -5.53 1.21
C LEU A 3 -22.98 -4.25 2.06
N HIS A 4 -22.89 -3.09 1.39
CA HIS A 4 -23.03 -1.76 1.99
C HIS A 4 -24.19 -1.03 1.31
N GLY A 5 -25.08 -0.42 2.10
CA GLY A 5 -26.31 0.21 1.63
C GLY A 5 -27.53 -0.37 2.34
N PRO A 6 -28.77 0.06 2.01
CA PRO A 6 -29.99 -0.52 2.59
C PRO A 6 -30.08 -1.99 2.15
N ALA A 7 -29.43 -2.87 2.92
CA ALA A 7 -29.28 -4.28 2.58
C ALA A 7 -30.65 -4.98 2.57
N GLU A 8 -31.71 -4.34 3.10
CA GLU A 8 -33.08 -4.80 2.92
C GLU A 8 -33.51 -4.85 1.45
N GLY A 9 -32.94 -3.99 0.59
CA GLY A 9 -33.22 -3.98 -0.85
C GLY A 9 -32.76 -5.23 -1.59
N ILE A 10 -31.84 -6.01 -1.02
CA ILE A 10 -31.39 -7.30 -1.58
C ILE A 10 -32.27 -8.48 -1.12
N LEU A 11 -32.96 -8.37 0.02
CA LEU A 11 -33.74 -9.47 0.62
C LEU A 11 -34.74 -10.15 -0.34
N PRO A 12 -35.47 -9.43 -1.22
CA PRO A 12 -36.35 -10.06 -2.21
C PRO A 12 -35.61 -10.99 -3.18
N PHE A 13 -34.38 -10.64 -3.57
CA PHE A 13 -33.56 -11.36 -4.55
C PHE A 13 -32.83 -12.58 -3.97
N LEU A 14 -32.73 -12.68 -2.64
CA LEU A 14 -32.20 -13.88 -1.96
C LEU A 14 -33.19 -15.05 -1.98
N LYS A 15 -34.50 -14.76 -2.04
CA LYS A 15 -35.57 -15.78 -2.09
C LYS A 15 -36.01 -16.12 -3.51
N GLN A 16 -35.79 -15.21 -4.46
CA GLN A 16 -36.08 -15.40 -5.88
C GLN A 16 -34.90 -14.87 -6.70
N PRO A 17 -34.03 -15.74 -7.24
CA PRO A 17 -32.91 -15.31 -8.06
C PRO A 17 -33.39 -14.48 -9.25
N ILE A 18 -32.73 -13.35 -9.52
CA ILE A 18 -32.99 -12.54 -10.71
C ILE A 18 -32.74 -13.41 -11.95
N LEU A 19 -33.73 -13.53 -12.83
CA LEU A 19 -33.52 -14.08 -14.18
C LEU A 19 -32.49 -13.20 -14.88
N ARG A 20 -31.36 -13.80 -15.27
CA ARG A 20 -30.19 -13.08 -15.84
C ARG A 20 -30.54 -12.18 -17.04
N ASP A 21 -31.67 -12.44 -17.69
CA ASP A 21 -32.09 -11.76 -18.92
C ASP A 21 -32.72 -10.37 -18.71
N THR A 22 -32.93 -9.91 -17.46
CA THR A 22 -33.55 -8.60 -17.17
C THR A 22 -32.60 -7.50 -16.67
N LEU A 23 -31.30 -7.77 -16.52
CA LEU A 23 -30.33 -6.74 -16.15
C LEU A 23 -29.83 -6.01 -17.41
N SER A 24 -30.64 -5.07 -17.91
CA SER A 24 -30.31 -4.27 -19.10
C SER A 24 -29.27 -3.17 -18.86
N ASP A 25 -28.73 -3.03 -17.65
CA ASP A 25 -27.69 -2.04 -17.38
C ASP A 25 -26.79 -2.51 -16.22
N PRO A 26 -25.60 -3.04 -16.50
CA PRO A 26 -24.70 -3.55 -15.48
C PRO A 26 -23.98 -2.38 -14.78
N GLY A 27 -24.71 -1.57 -14.03
CA GLY A 27 -24.19 -0.75 -12.93
C GLY A 27 -22.98 0.14 -13.23
N LEU A 28 -22.73 0.52 -14.48
CA LEU A 28 -21.73 1.52 -14.83
C LEU A 28 -22.34 2.88 -14.55
N VAL A 29 -22.23 3.28 -13.28
CA VAL A 29 -22.52 4.63 -12.81
C VAL A 29 -21.48 5.57 -13.43
N ASN A 30 -21.67 5.89 -14.72
CA ASN A 30 -20.88 6.87 -15.46
C ASN A 30 -21.42 8.27 -15.13
N VAL A 31 -21.32 8.67 -13.87
CA VAL A 31 -21.50 10.07 -13.49
C VAL A 31 -20.13 10.71 -13.48
N SER A 32 -19.92 11.61 -14.44
CA SER A 32 -18.86 12.62 -14.42
C SER A 32 -19.17 13.64 -13.31
N SER A 33 -19.24 13.19 -12.07
CA SER A 33 -19.40 14.06 -10.92
C SER A 33 -18.01 14.55 -10.52
N PRO A 34 -17.78 15.86 -10.35
CA PRO A 34 -16.53 16.33 -9.78
C PRO A 34 -16.35 15.71 -8.39
N TRP A 35 -15.15 15.23 -8.10
CA TRP A 35 -14.82 14.62 -6.82
C TRP A 35 -15.12 15.60 -5.67
N LYS A 36 -15.87 15.16 -4.64
CA LYS A 36 -16.20 15.97 -3.46
C LYS A 36 -15.74 15.25 -2.20
N GLU A 37 -14.87 15.88 -1.43
CA GLU A 37 -14.36 15.38 -0.14
C GLU A 37 -15.49 14.94 0.81
N SER A 38 -16.62 15.66 0.82
CA SER A 38 -17.81 15.33 1.63
C SER A 38 -18.43 13.95 1.36
N PHE A 39 -18.07 13.25 0.29
CA PHE A 39 -18.53 11.87 0.06
C PHE A 39 -17.80 10.87 0.95
N LEU A 40 -16.54 11.12 1.27
CA LEU A 40 -15.71 10.24 2.10
C LEU A 40 -16.07 10.32 3.57
N THR A 41 -16.79 11.38 3.98
CA THR A 41 -17.21 11.57 5.37
C THR A 41 -18.53 10.87 5.71
N LYS A 42 -19.15 10.11 4.79
CA LYS A 42 -20.54 9.62 4.91
C LYS A 42 -20.69 8.11 5.13
N VAL A 43 -19.66 7.39 5.55
CA VAL A 43 -19.74 5.93 5.76
C VAL A 43 -20.64 5.60 6.95
N HIS A 44 -21.58 4.66 6.75
CA HIS A 44 -22.47 4.10 7.77
C HIS A 44 -21.97 2.71 8.16
N TRP A 45 -21.05 2.67 9.12
CA TRP A 45 -20.35 1.44 9.52
C TRP A 45 -21.26 0.39 10.19
N ASP A 46 -22.40 0.81 10.72
CA ASP A 46 -23.45 -0.02 11.31
C ASP A 46 -24.37 -0.69 10.27
N ASN A 47 -24.21 -0.34 8.99
CA ASN A 47 -25.05 -0.81 7.88
C ASN A 47 -24.27 -1.73 6.92
N LEU A 48 -23.40 -2.58 7.48
CA LEU A 48 -22.61 -3.57 6.76
C LEU A 48 -23.07 -4.97 7.14
N TYR A 49 -23.35 -5.81 6.13
CA TYR A 49 -23.86 -7.17 6.34
C TYR A 49 -23.07 -8.20 5.54
N ARG A 50 -23.00 -9.41 6.09
CA ARG A 50 -22.52 -10.61 5.39
C ARG A 50 -23.66 -11.61 5.21
N LEU A 51 -23.59 -12.38 4.13
CA LEU A 51 -24.47 -13.52 3.92
C LEU A 51 -23.93 -14.72 4.69
N GLU A 52 -24.74 -15.29 5.56
CA GLU A 52 -24.41 -16.46 6.36
C GLU A 52 -25.68 -17.27 6.59
N ASP A 53 -25.65 -18.57 6.25
CA ASP A 53 -26.78 -19.49 6.37
C ASP A 53 -28.08 -19.00 5.69
N GLY A 54 -27.96 -18.27 4.58
CA GLY A 54 -29.11 -17.71 3.85
C GLY A 54 -29.74 -16.47 4.51
N ALA A 55 -29.12 -15.91 5.55
CA ALA A 55 -29.54 -14.69 6.22
C ALA A 55 -28.49 -13.57 6.09
N LEU A 56 -28.94 -12.31 6.20
CA LEU A 56 -28.06 -11.18 6.39
C LEU A 56 -27.72 -11.07 7.87
N LYS A 57 -26.45 -11.24 8.22
CA LYS A 57 -25.93 -11.00 9.57
C LYS A 57 -25.08 -9.73 9.56
N PRO A 58 -25.22 -8.82 10.56
CA PRO A 58 -24.36 -7.66 10.69
C PRO A 58 -22.88 -8.06 10.67
N LEU A 59 -22.07 -7.33 9.92
CA LEU A 59 -20.63 -7.52 9.86
C LEU A 59 -19.97 -6.62 10.91
N SER A 60 -19.36 -7.25 11.91
CA SER A 60 -18.54 -6.51 12.88
C SER A 60 -17.26 -6.03 12.21
N VAL A 61 -17.08 -4.71 12.14
CA VAL A 61 -15.88 -4.08 11.61
C VAL A 61 -14.89 -3.86 12.73
N THR A 62 -13.73 -4.52 12.64
CA THR A 62 -12.69 -4.48 13.67
C THR A 62 -11.49 -3.62 13.27
N SER A 63 -11.40 -3.23 12.00
CA SER A 63 -10.44 -2.25 11.49
C SER A 63 -10.99 -1.51 10.28
N ALA A 64 -10.44 -0.33 9.99
CA ALA A 64 -10.87 0.50 8.87
C ALA A 64 -9.69 1.21 8.18
N GLN A 65 -9.99 1.94 7.10
CA GLN A 65 -9.07 2.87 6.47
C GLN A 65 -9.65 4.29 6.59
N VAL A 66 -8.80 5.24 6.96
CA VAL A 66 -9.11 6.68 6.99
C VAL A 66 -8.28 7.33 5.92
N LEU A 67 -8.94 7.97 4.96
CA LEU A 67 -8.27 8.57 3.82
C LEU A 67 -7.77 9.98 4.19
N GLN A 68 -6.47 10.22 4.03
CA GLN A 68 -5.89 11.57 4.14
C GLN A 68 -5.31 12.04 2.81
N GLN A 69 -4.77 11.15 1.99
CA GLN A 69 -4.18 11.50 0.70
C GLN A 69 -4.64 10.53 -0.38
N ILE A 70 -5.05 11.08 -1.54
CA ILE A 70 -5.35 10.28 -2.72
C ILE A 70 -4.14 10.27 -3.65
N GLY A 71 -3.58 9.09 -3.83
CA GLY A 71 -2.40 8.88 -4.66
C GLY A 71 -1.09 9.12 -3.91
N CYS A 72 -0.01 9.29 -4.68
CA CYS A 72 1.34 9.45 -4.15
C CYS A 72 2.03 10.67 -4.78
N PRO A 73 2.63 11.60 -4.01
CA PRO A 73 3.41 12.71 -4.55
C PRO A 73 4.55 12.27 -5.48
N HIS A 74 5.13 11.09 -5.29
CA HIS A 74 6.13 10.54 -6.21
C HIS A 74 5.50 10.25 -7.60
N ALA A 75 4.24 9.82 -7.62
CA ALA A 75 3.49 9.54 -8.84
C ALA A 75 3.12 10.79 -9.67
N SER A 76 3.22 12.01 -9.11
CA SER A 76 3.04 13.23 -9.89
C SER A 76 4.30 13.64 -10.67
N GLN A 77 5.45 13.02 -10.40
CA GLN A 77 6.71 13.34 -11.06
C GLN A 77 6.92 12.43 -12.27
N SER A 78 7.11 13.02 -13.44
CA SER A 78 7.42 12.28 -14.66
C SER A 78 8.90 12.37 -14.98
N LYS A 79 9.51 11.23 -15.32
CA LYS A 79 10.92 11.13 -15.67
C LYS A 79 11.14 10.14 -16.80
N VAL A 80 11.99 10.50 -17.76
CA VAL A 80 12.52 9.55 -18.73
C VAL A 80 13.66 8.78 -18.07
N MET A 81 13.62 7.46 -18.13
CA MET A 81 14.67 6.60 -17.58
C MET A 81 14.85 5.35 -18.42
N GLU A 82 15.97 4.68 -18.21
CA GLU A 82 16.27 3.38 -18.79
C GLU A 82 16.08 2.30 -17.73
N ILE A 83 15.32 1.27 -18.07
CA ILE A 83 15.11 0.07 -17.23
C ILE A 83 15.84 -1.09 -17.89
N ASP A 84 16.56 -1.87 -17.07
CA ASP A 84 17.32 -3.03 -17.55
C ASP A 84 16.42 -4.06 -18.24
N TYR A 85 16.98 -4.79 -19.19
CA TYR A 85 16.36 -6.01 -19.73
C TYR A 85 16.25 -7.12 -18.67
N PRO A 86 15.29 -8.06 -18.82
CA PRO A 86 15.26 -9.26 -18.01
C PRO A 86 16.55 -10.06 -18.20
N VAL A 87 17.19 -10.49 -17.12
CA VAL A 87 18.46 -11.24 -17.15
C VAL A 87 18.38 -12.46 -18.06
N ALA A 88 17.25 -13.17 -18.03
CA ALA A 88 17.01 -14.37 -18.85
C ALA A 88 16.97 -14.10 -20.37
N LEU A 89 16.71 -12.87 -20.79
CA LEU A 89 16.60 -12.47 -22.21
C LEU A 89 17.71 -11.52 -22.64
N LYS A 90 18.56 -11.09 -21.70
CA LYS A 90 19.62 -10.11 -21.91
C LYS A 90 20.72 -10.70 -22.79
N ARG A 91 21.12 -9.97 -23.86
CA ARG A 91 22.20 -10.41 -24.76
C ARG A 91 23.52 -9.68 -24.47
N ARG A 92 23.42 -8.41 -24.06
CA ARG A 92 24.54 -7.55 -23.69
C ARG A 92 24.24 -6.79 -22.41
N GLU A 93 25.25 -6.44 -21.62
CA GLU A 93 25.03 -5.77 -20.34
C GLU A 93 24.40 -4.38 -20.46
N GLU A 94 24.59 -3.71 -21.60
CA GLU A 94 23.98 -2.42 -21.91
C GLU A 94 22.53 -2.48 -22.40
N ASP A 95 21.94 -3.68 -22.57
CA ASP A 95 20.57 -3.81 -23.06
C ASP A 95 19.57 -3.21 -22.06
N LYS A 96 18.92 -2.13 -22.48
CA LYS A 96 17.93 -1.38 -21.71
C LYS A 96 16.72 -0.94 -22.55
N VAL A 97 15.64 -0.63 -21.84
CA VAL A 97 14.41 -0.07 -22.41
C VAL A 97 14.20 1.33 -21.85
N THR A 98 14.16 2.33 -22.74
CA THR A 98 13.87 3.72 -22.38
C THR A 98 12.37 3.94 -22.29
N LEU A 99 11.89 4.45 -21.15
CA LEU A 99 10.46 4.71 -20.91
C LEU A 99 10.28 6.02 -20.17
N THR A 100 9.09 6.60 -20.31
CA THR A 100 8.64 7.67 -19.43
C THR A 100 7.91 7.04 -18.25
N VAL A 101 8.43 7.24 -17.05
CA VAL A 101 7.87 6.71 -15.80
C VAL A 101 7.24 7.84 -15.00
N LYS A 102 6.16 7.53 -14.28
CA LYS A 102 5.58 8.41 -13.25
C LYS A 102 5.56 7.65 -11.93
N GLY A 103 6.26 8.15 -10.91
CA GLY A 103 6.41 7.44 -9.64
C GLY A 103 7.17 6.12 -9.74
N CYS A 104 6.87 5.14 -8.88
CA CYS A 104 7.51 3.82 -8.95
C CYS A 104 7.09 3.09 -10.23
N SER A 105 8.03 2.44 -10.92
CA SER A 105 7.79 1.86 -12.26
C SER A 105 6.76 0.74 -12.28
N PHE A 106 6.63 0.02 -11.17
CA PHE A 106 5.69 -1.10 -10.99
C PHE A 106 4.31 -0.68 -10.48
N CYS A 107 4.16 0.56 -10.01
CA CYS A 107 2.96 1.00 -9.32
C CYS A 107 1.89 1.45 -10.31
N ASP A 108 0.67 0.94 -10.15
CA ASP A 108 -0.48 1.32 -10.97
C ASP A 108 -1.12 2.65 -10.53
N VAL A 109 -0.85 3.08 -9.28
CA VAL A 109 -1.37 4.33 -8.71
C VAL A 109 -1.10 5.52 -9.62
N ALA A 110 0.06 5.60 -10.29
CA ALA A 110 0.36 6.75 -11.14
C ALA A 110 -0.52 6.87 -12.39
N ILE A 111 -1.01 5.75 -12.91
CA ILE A 111 -1.86 5.69 -14.11
C ILE A 111 -3.33 5.67 -13.72
N ASP A 112 -3.69 4.89 -12.68
CA ASP A 112 -5.07 4.72 -12.22
C ASP A 112 -5.55 5.91 -11.36
N LYS A 113 -4.71 6.37 -10.44
CA LYS A 113 -5.09 7.32 -9.37
C LYS A 113 -4.31 8.64 -9.39
N GLY A 114 -3.20 8.74 -10.10
CA GLY A 114 -2.29 9.89 -10.06
C GLY A 114 -1.99 10.40 -8.64
N PHE A 115 -1.85 11.72 -8.50
CA PHE A 115 -1.94 12.43 -7.22
C PHE A 115 -3.09 13.43 -7.31
N HIS A 116 -4.09 13.28 -6.45
CA HIS A 116 -5.30 14.11 -6.44
C HIS A 116 -5.40 15.03 -5.22
N GLY A 117 -4.37 15.05 -4.37
CA GLY A 117 -4.26 15.98 -3.25
C GLY A 117 -4.45 15.33 -1.89
N VAL A 118 -4.49 16.21 -0.89
CA VAL A 118 -4.57 15.89 0.53
C VAL A 118 -5.87 16.45 1.08
N LEU A 119 -6.59 15.63 1.86
CA LEU A 119 -7.81 16.04 2.55
C LEU A 119 -7.49 17.03 3.66
N SER A 120 -8.46 17.88 3.97
CA SER A 120 -8.38 18.76 5.13
C SER A 120 -8.35 17.93 6.42
N LEU A 121 -7.70 18.47 7.46
CA LEU A 121 -7.66 17.80 8.77
C LEU A 121 -9.07 17.60 9.34
N ASP A 122 -9.99 18.54 9.13
CA ASP A 122 -11.38 18.43 9.58
C ASP A 122 -12.12 17.26 8.91
N ALA A 123 -11.89 17.00 7.61
CA ALA A 123 -12.48 15.84 6.94
C ALA A 123 -11.90 14.51 7.42
N VAL A 124 -10.59 14.47 7.72
CA VAL A 124 -9.94 13.29 8.33
C VAL A 124 -10.56 13.01 9.71
N LEU A 125 -10.75 14.05 10.53
CA LEU A 125 -11.38 13.91 11.85
C LEU A 125 -12.84 13.48 11.76
N GLN A 126 -13.60 13.98 10.78
CA GLN A 126 -14.97 13.52 10.55
C GLN A 126 -15.03 12.03 10.20
N GLN A 127 -14.07 11.52 9.41
CA GLN A 127 -13.96 10.08 9.14
C GLN A 127 -13.67 9.30 10.42
N ILE A 128 -12.66 9.73 11.20
CA ILE A 128 -12.27 9.10 12.46
C ILE A 128 -13.43 9.08 13.47
N GLN A 129 -14.15 10.20 13.60
CA GLN A 129 -15.28 10.33 14.53
C GLN A 129 -16.40 9.34 14.23
N ARG A 130 -16.56 8.94 12.96
CA ARG A 130 -17.57 7.98 12.53
C ARG A 130 -17.14 6.53 12.65
N LEU A 131 -15.86 6.25 12.91
CA LEU A 131 -15.41 4.87 13.11
C LEU A 131 -16.20 4.21 14.25
N PRO A 132 -16.48 2.90 14.15
CA PRO A 132 -17.02 2.12 15.26
C PRO A 132 -16.17 2.25 16.52
N GLN A 133 -16.83 2.08 17.67
CA GLN A 133 -16.18 2.01 18.97
C GLN A 133 -16.04 0.56 19.42
N GLN A 134 -14.95 0.30 20.14
CA GLN A 134 -14.75 -0.91 20.91
C GLN A 134 -15.47 -0.80 22.26
N GLU A 135 -15.55 -1.91 22.98
CA GLU A 135 -16.22 -1.99 24.29
C GLU A 135 -15.65 -1.00 25.33
N ASP A 136 -14.36 -0.66 25.23
CA ASP A 136 -13.69 0.30 26.11
C ASP A 136 -13.93 1.78 25.72
N GLY A 137 -14.76 2.01 24.71
CA GLY A 137 -15.14 3.32 24.18
C GLY A 137 -14.12 3.94 23.21
N ARG A 138 -12.99 3.28 22.92
CA ARG A 138 -12.02 3.75 21.92
C ARG A 138 -12.48 3.41 20.51
N LYS A 139 -12.12 4.24 19.53
CA LYS A 139 -12.31 3.93 18.11
C LYS A 139 -11.53 2.68 17.72
N ILE A 140 -12.08 1.86 16.83
CA ILE A 140 -11.35 0.72 16.24
C ILE A 140 -10.04 1.17 15.59
N PRO A 141 -9.02 0.30 15.52
CA PRO A 141 -7.80 0.57 14.77
C PRO A 141 -8.09 0.94 13.31
N PHE A 142 -7.30 1.85 12.75
CA PHE A 142 -7.43 2.20 11.33
C PHE A 142 -6.09 2.47 10.68
N GLU A 143 -6.00 2.20 9.38
CA GLU A 143 -4.90 2.66 8.55
C GLU A 143 -5.14 4.08 8.06
N LEU A 144 -4.18 4.97 8.31
CA LEU A 144 -4.20 6.31 7.76
C LEU A 144 -3.58 6.27 6.36
N ILE A 145 -4.42 6.39 5.33
CA ILE A 145 -4.00 6.33 3.93
C ILE A 145 -3.31 7.62 3.55
N ASN A 146 -2.00 7.64 3.77
CA ASN A 146 -1.05 8.66 3.32
C ASN A 146 0.39 8.13 3.53
N GLU A 147 1.12 7.90 2.43
CA GLU A 147 2.51 7.43 2.48
C GLU A 147 3.48 8.40 3.17
N ASN A 148 3.09 9.68 3.33
CA ASN A 148 3.83 10.72 4.04
C ASN A 148 3.04 11.24 5.26
N ALA A 149 2.39 10.36 6.03
CA ALA A 149 1.57 10.77 7.16
C ALA A 149 2.38 11.36 8.33
N ALA A 150 3.61 10.91 8.52
CA ALA A 150 4.39 11.17 9.75
C ALA A 150 4.52 12.66 10.14
N PRO A 151 4.79 13.62 9.22
CA PRO A 151 4.86 15.04 9.57
C PRO A 151 3.56 15.63 10.12
N ALA A 152 2.40 15.09 9.73
CA ALA A 152 1.09 15.62 10.13
C ALA A 152 0.53 14.95 11.40
N LEU A 153 1.15 13.88 11.90
CA LEU A 153 0.65 13.12 13.05
C LEU A 153 0.55 13.95 14.34
N PRO A 154 1.51 14.81 14.72
CA PRO A 154 1.36 15.61 15.94
C PRO A 154 0.09 16.47 15.92
N ALA A 155 -0.16 17.17 14.82
CA ALA A 155 -1.35 18.01 14.65
C ALA A 155 -2.66 17.19 14.71
N LEU A 156 -2.67 16.00 14.09
CA LEU A 156 -3.80 15.08 14.16
C LEU A 156 -4.07 14.65 15.62
N LEU A 157 -3.05 14.22 16.34
CA LEU A 157 -3.17 13.75 17.73
C LEU A 157 -3.60 14.87 18.68
N SER A 158 -3.06 16.08 18.54
CA SER A 158 -3.49 17.24 19.32
C SER A 158 -4.97 17.57 19.09
N ARG A 159 -5.45 17.45 17.84
CA ARG A 159 -6.85 17.74 17.53
C ARG A 159 -7.80 16.61 17.97
N VAL A 160 -7.37 15.36 17.85
CA VAL A 160 -8.05 14.19 18.45
C VAL A 160 -8.24 14.38 19.96
N GLN A 161 -7.20 14.85 20.66
CA GLN A 161 -7.29 15.18 22.08
C GLN A 161 -8.28 16.32 22.36
N ALA A 162 -8.18 17.42 21.61
CA ALA A 162 -9.05 18.58 21.78
C ALA A 162 -10.53 18.25 21.54
N ASP A 163 -10.82 17.39 20.57
CA ASP A 163 -12.17 16.95 20.22
C ASP A 163 -12.66 15.78 21.11
N GLY A 164 -11.86 15.34 22.09
CA GLY A 164 -12.22 14.27 23.03
C GLY A 164 -12.34 12.87 22.39
N ILE A 165 -11.72 12.67 21.23
CA ILE A 165 -11.78 11.41 20.49
C ILE A 165 -10.80 10.42 21.11
N ARG A 166 -11.30 9.28 21.57
CA ARG A 166 -10.45 8.23 22.16
C ARG A 166 -10.05 7.24 21.06
N LEU A 167 -8.77 7.17 20.73
CA LEU A 167 -8.24 6.22 19.73
C LEU A 167 -7.56 5.04 20.41
N SER A 168 -7.62 3.87 19.76
CA SER A 168 -6.86 2.68 20.17
C SER A 168 -5.50 2.62 19.47
N GLN A 169 -5.53 2.61 18.13
CA GLN A 169 -4.34 2.46 17.31
C GLN A 169 -4.46 3.16 15.95
N ILE A 170 -3.36 3.73 15.46
CA ILE A 170 -3.21 4.25 14.11
C ILE A 170 -2.17 3.40 13.37
N ASN A 171 -2.54 2.83 12.24
CA ASN A 171 -1.65 2.09 11.36
C ASN A 171 -1.14 3.02 10.26
N LEU A 172 0.16 2.99 10.01
CA LEU A 172 0.84 3.79 9.01
C LEU A 172 1.43 2.89 7.93
N THR A 173 1.25 3.30 6.68
CA THR A 173 1.99 2.78 5.54
C THR A 173 2.83 3.93 5.01
N LEU A 174 4.16 3.83 5.08
CA LEU A 174 5.06 4.95 4.73
C LEU A 174 6.10 4.54 3.69
N ARG A 175 6.65 5.53 2.96
CA ARG A 175 7.93 5.34 2.26
C ARG A 175 9.11 5.50 3.22
N ALA A 176 10.20 4.76 2.96
CA ALA A 176 11.38 4.75 3.81
C ALA A 176 12.07 6.13 3.91
N ASP A 177 12.22 6.85 2.79
CA ASP A 177 12.83 8.18 2.74
C ASP A 177 12.01 9.22 3.54
N TRP A 178 10.69 9.22 3.37
CA TRP A 178 9.79 10.10 4.13
C TRP A 178 9.78 9.76 5.61
N PHE A 179 9.75 8.48 5.96
CA PHE A 179 9.85 8.01 7.34
C PHE A 179 11.13 8.51 8.02
N VAL A 180 12.29 8.33 7.38
CA VAL A 180 13.58 8.80 7.91
C VAL A 180 13.60 10.32 8.05
N SER A 181 13.10 11.05 7.05
CA SER A 181 13.07 12.52 7.08
C SER A 181 12.16 13.08 8.18
N ALA A 182 11.11 12.36 8.55
CA ALA A 182 10.09 12.77 9.52
C ALA A 182 10.41 12.36 10.96
N GLN A 183 11.61 11.84 11.24
CA GLN A 183 12.03 11.32 12.55
C GLN A 183 11.68 12.25 13.73
N LYS A 184 11.91 13.57 13.59
CA LYS A 184 11.60 14.54 14.65
C LYS A 184 10.09 14.60 14.94
N SER A 185 9.28 14.78 13.91
CA SER A 185 7.82 14.85 14.03
C SER A 185 7.24 13.54 14.55
N LEU A 186 7.83 12.39 14.17
CA LEU A 186 7.37 11.10 14.65
C LEU A 186 7.62 10.91 16.15
N ARG A 187 8.78 11.32 16.67
CA ARG A 187 9.04 11.29 18.13
C ARG A 187 8.06 12.17 18.90
N GLU A 188 7.77 13.36 18.38
CA GLU A 188 6.74 14.25 18.95
C GLU A 188 5.36 13.56 18.98
N ALA A 189 4.96 12.95 17.87
CA ALA A 189 3.72 12.20 17.78
C ALA A 189 3.68 11.02 18.77
N LEU A 190 4.80 10.32 18.97
CA LEU A 190 4.88 9.18 19.91
C LEU A 190 4.75 9.63 21.37
N VAL A 191 5.32 10.78 21.74
CA VAL A 191 5.11 11.38 23.08
C VAL A 191 3.63 11.69 23.29
N LEU A 192 2.97 12.34 22.32
CA LEU A 192 1.53 12.62 22.39
C LEU A 192 0.69 11.34 22.46
N ALA A 193 1.02 10.35 21.63
CA ALA A 193 0.34 9.06 21.63
C ALA A 193 0.44 8.37 23.00
N GLY A 194 1.61 8.45 23.65
CA GLY A 194 1.81 7.93 25.00
C GLY A 194 0.90 8.59 26.04
N ALA A 195 0.81 9.92 26.03
CA ALA A 195 -0.08 10.65 26.93
C ALA A 195 -1.57 10.32 26.72
N LEU A 196 -1.94 9.94 25.49
CA LEU A 196 -3.31 9.59 25.10
C LEU A 196 -3.61 8.08 25.20
N GLY A 197 -2.62 7.25 25.49
CA GLY A 197 -2.77 5.79 25.50
C GLY A 197 -3.06 5.19 24.11
N ILE A 198 -2.52 5.80 23.06
CA ILE A 198 -2.67 5.41 21.65
C ILE A 198 -1.42 4.64 21.21
N ARG A 199 -1.63 3.55 20.45
CA ARG A 199 -0.56 2.83 19.75
C ARG A 199 -0.41 3.33 18.32
N ILE A 200 0.82 3.47 17.83
CA ILE A 200 1.13 3.73 16.43
C ILE A 200 1.85 2.49 15.90
N LEU A 201 1.24 1.84 14.91
CA LEU A 201 1.81 0.71 14.20
C LEU A 201 2.31 1.20 12.84
N LEU A 202 3.60 1.08 12.57
CA LEU A 202 4.12 1.13 11.20
C LEU A 202 3.78 -0.18 10.51
N GLY A 203 2.56 -0.26 9.98
CA GLY A 203 1.99 -1.47 9.40
C GLY A 203 2.73 -1.88 8.13
N SER A 204 3.23 -0.92 7.35
CA SER A 204 4.06 -1.23 6.20
C SER A 204 5.05 -0.11 5.86
N VAL A 205 6.19 -0.54 5.34
CA VAL A 205 7.12 0.30 4.59
C VAL A 205 7.45 -0.49 3.34
N GLY A 206 7.18 0.08 2.18
CA GLY A 206 7.69 -0.52 0.95
C GLY A 206 9.20 -0.31 0.94
N PHE A 207 10.01 -1.33 1.23
CA PHE A 207 11.46 -1.27 0.98
C PHE A 207 11.76 -1.70 -0.45
N GLU A 208 11.03 -2.71 -0.92
CA GLU A 208 11.13 -3.44 -2.18
C GLU A 208 12.44 -4.19 -2.40
N SER A 209 13.58 -3.59 -2.09
CA SER A 209 14.88 -4.24 -2.20
C SER A 209 15.92 -3.57 -1.31
N PHE A 210 17.02 -4.28 -1.05
CA PHE A 210 18.22 -3.75 -0.40
C PHE A 210 19.42 -3.77 -1.38
N ASP A 211 19.12 -3.75 -2.69
CA ASP A 211 20.09 -3.62 -3.77
C ASP A 211 19.74 -2.41 -4.66
N ASP A 212 20.72 -1.54 -4.90
CA ASP A 212 20.51 -0.27 -5.60
C ASP A 212 20.18 -0.45 -7.08
N ARG A 213 20.65 -1.51 -7.73
CA ARG A 213 20.32 -1.80 -9.13
C ARG A 213 18.84 -2.17 -9.26
N ILE A 214 18.34 -2.99 -8.35
CA ILE A 214 16.91 -3.34 -8.31
C ILE A 214 16.07 -2.09 -7.99
N LEU A 215 16.44 -1.30 -6.98
CA LEU A 215 15.74 -0.07 -6.61
C LEU A 215 15.70 0.96 -7.75
N ALA A 216 16.78 1.05 -8.54
CA ALA A 216 16.85 1.89 -9.72
C ALA A 216 15.81 1.47 -10.78
N ASN A 217 15.72 0.17 -11.10
CA ASN A 217 14.71 -0.36 -12.03
C ASN A 217 13.27 -0.17 -11.53
N LEU A 218 13.05 -0.28 -10.21
CA LEU A 218 11.75 -0.02 -9.59
C LEU A 218 11.38 1.48 -9.52
N HIS A 219 12.33 2.36 -9.86
CA HIS A 219 12.20 3.81 -9.80
C HIS A 219 11.65 4.35 -8.48
N LYS A 220 12.06 3.76 -7.35
CA LYS A 220 11.59 4.20 -6.04
C LYS A 220 12.17 5.56 -5.65
N GLY A 221 13.31 5.95 -6.24
CA GLY A 221 13.97 7.22 -5.98
C GLY A 221 14.71 7.26 -4.63
N LEU A 222 15.09 6.09 -4.12
CA LEU A 222 15.89 5.93 -2.91
C LEU A 222 16.90 4.80 -3.10
N GLU A 223 17.92 4.81 -2.23
CA GLU A 223 19.00 3.83 -2.19
C GLU A 223 18.79 2.84 -1.04
N ALA A 224 19.45 1.68 -1.10
CA ALA A 224 19.44 0.65 -0.08
C ALA A 224 19.88 1.19 1.29
N GLU A 225 20.83 2.13 1.31
CA GLU A 225 21.25 2.82 2.53
C GLU A 225 20.06 3.52 3.22
N THR A 226 19.15 4.15 2.46
CA THR A 226 17.96 4.80 3.01
C THR A 226 17.02 3.78 3.65
N ASN A 227 16.84 2.62 3.01
CA ASN A 227 16.06 1.51 3.58
C ASN A 227 16.68 0.99 4.89
N LEU A 228 18.00 0.83 4.94
CA LEU A 228 18.70 0.40 6.15
C LEU A 228 18.62 1.43 7.28
N ARG A 229 18.72 2.72 6.96
CA ARG A 229 18.49 3.81 7.94
C ARG A 229 17.08 3.79 8.51
N ALA A 230 16.07 3.51 7.68
CA ALA A 230 14.70 3.33 8.14
C ALA A 230 14.59 2.14 9.11
N VAL A 231 15.21 0.99 8.81
CA VAL A 231 15.24 -0.17 9.73
C VAL A 231 15.87 0.19 11.08
N THR A 232 17.03 0.87 11.05
CA THR A 232 17.69 1.33 12.28
C THR A 232 16.76 2.23 13.09
N LEU A 233 16.12 3.21 12.44
CA LEU A 233 15.18 4.12 13.10
C LEU A 233 13.98 3.39 13.71
N MET A 234 13.42 2.38 13.03
CA MET A 234 12.30 1.59 13.58
C MET A 234 12.67 0.95 14.91
N ARG A 235 13.87 0.38 15.01
CA ARG A 235 14.40 -0.27 16.21
C ARG A 235 14.72 0.73 17.31
N GLU A 236 15.33 1.87 16.96
CA GLU A 236 15.55 2.97 17.90
C GLU A 236 14.25 3.45 18.53
N LEU A 237 13.23 3.73 17.71
CA LEU A 237 11.92 4.17 18.20
C LEU A 237 11.23 3.11 19.05
N LYS A 238 11.45 1.82 18.79
CA LYS A 238 10.91 0.75 19.64
C LYS A 238 11.56 0.71 21.01
N ASN A 239 12.87 0.98 21.09
CA ASN A 239 13.59 1.08 22.35
C ASN A 239 13.16 2.33 23.14
N GLU A 240 12.96 3.46 22.45
CA GLU A 240 12.54 4.71 23.06
C GLU A 240 11.06 4.71 23.50
N PHE A 241 10.18 4.09 22.71
CA PHE A 241 8.72 4.12 22.88
C PHE A 241 8.11 2.70 22.82
N PRO A 242 8.46 1.78 23.74
CA PRO A 242 8.14 0.36 23.61
C PRO A 242 6.65 0.03 23.63
N SER A 243 5.82 0.88 24.26
CA SER A 243 4.37 0.70 24.37
C SER A 243 3.57 1.45 23.31
N GLN A 244 4.10 2.54 22.74
CA GLN A 244 3.43 3.34 21.72
C GLN A 244 3.80 2.87 20.31
N TRP A 245 5.06 2.47 20.09
CA TRP A 245 5.55 2.16 18.76
C TRP A 245 5.56 0.66 18.49
N ALA A 246 5.06 0.30 17.31
CA ALA A 246 5.09 -1.05 16.78
C ALA A 246 5.52 -1.02 15.32
N TYR A 247 6.31 -2.01 14.92
CA TYR A 247 6.77 -2.15 13.54
C TYR A 247 7.11 -3.59 13.19
N ALA A 248 7.25 -4.50 14.16
CA ALA A 248 7.75 -5.83 13.85
C ALA A 248 6.65 -6.71 13.23
N ARG A 249 7.06 -7.72 12.45
CA ARG A 249 6.18 -8.75 11.89
C ARG A 249 5.26 -9.38 12.95
N GLN A 250 5.80 -9.68 14.12
CA GLN A 250 5.05 -10.28 15.24
C GLN A 250 3.99 -9.33 15.83
N GLU A 251 4.11 -8.02 15.56
CA GLU A 251 3.15 -6.99 15.96
C GLU A 251 2.10 -6.72 14.86
N GLY A 252 2.14 -7.45 13.75
CA GLY A 252 1.21 -7.36 12.64
C GLY A 252 1.68 -6.50 11.47
N ALA A 253 2.94 -6.05 11.46
CA ALA A 253 3.50 -5.32 10.32
C ALA A 253 3.88 -6.25 9.15
N VAL A 254 3.74 -5.74 7.93
CA VAL A 254 4.12 -6.40 6.69
C VAL A 254 4.85 -5.40 5.81
N HIS A 255 6.17 -5.34 5.94
CA HIS A 255 7.01 -4.48 5.11
C HIS A 255 7.26 -5.10 3.73
N GLY A 256 7.24 -4.27 2.69
CA GLY A 256 7.36 -4.70 1.30
C GLY A 256 8.78 -5.09 0.96
N PHE A 257 8.95 -6.29 0.42
CA PHE A 257 10.18 -6.79 -0.20
C PHE A 257 9.81 -7.62 -1.44
N ILE A 258 10.31 -7.21 -2.60
CA ILE A 258 9.97 -7.77 -3.90
C ILE A 258 11.10 -8.67 -4.34
N HIS A 259 10.81 -9.97 -4.39
CA HIS A 259 11.72 -10.98 -4.90
C HIS A 259 10.94 -12.27 -5.24
N PRO A 260 11.21 -12.92 -6.38
CA PRO A 260 12.20 -12.56 -7.40
C PRO A 260 11.79 -11.36 -8.26
N THR A 261 12.76 -10.80 -8.98
CA THR A 261 12.62 -9.75 -10.00
C THR A 261 13.22 -10.21 -11.34
N PRO A 262 12.82 -9.61 -12.48
CA PRO A 262 13.41 -9.92 -13.78
C PRO A 262 14.91 -9.59 -13.88
N TRP A 263 15.42 -8.82 -12.93
CA TRP A 263 16.77 -8.28 -12.92
C TRP A 263 17.68 -8.95 -11.90
N ASP A 264 17.21 -10.03 -11.26
CA ASP A 264 17.99 -10.74 -10.27
C ASP A 264 19.22 -11.42 -10.92
N THR A 265 20.38 -11.18 -10.34
CA THR A 265 21.65 -11.85 -10.67
C THR A 265 22.25 -12.43 -9.40
N VAL A 266 23.30 -13.24 -9.53
CA VAL A 266 24.06 -13.73 -8.37
C VAL A 266 24.56 -12.57 -7.49
N GLU A 267 24.91 -11.43 -8.10
CA GLU A 267 25.37 -10.24 -7.39
C GLU A 267 24.24 -9.55 -6.62
N THR A 268 23.10 -9.27 -7.26
CA THR A 268 21.97 -8.61 -6.57
C THR A 268 21.38 -9.49 -5.48
N GLU A 269 21.36 -10.81 -5.67
CA GLU A 269 20.96 -11.78 -4.65
C GLU A 269 21.97 -11.80 -3.48
N SER A 270 23.28 -11.75 -3.78
CA SER A 270 24.34 -11.67 -2.77
C SER A 270 24.24 -10.38 -1.93
N ASN A 271 24.01 -9.23 -2.58
CA ASN A 271 23.84 -7.94 -1.92
C ASN A 271 22.64 -7.94 -0.97
N ASN A 272 21.49 -8.41 -1.45
CA ASN A 272 20.29 -8.54 -0.61
C ASN A 272 20.52 -9.48 0.57
N ARG A 273 21.06 -10.69 0.34
CA ARG A 273 21.38 -11.65 1.42
C ARG A 273 22.35 -11.07 2.44
N ARG A 274 23.37 -10.35 1.99
CA ARG A 274 24.34 -9.69 2.88
C ARG A 274 23.65 -8.66 3.76
N ALA A 275 22.80 -7.80 3.18
CA ALA A 275 22.04 -6.81 3.95
C ALA A 275 21.10 -7.49 4.95
N MET A 276 20.36 -8.53 4.52
CA MET A 276 19.47 -9.30 5.39
C MET A 276 20.19 -9.92 6.58
N ALA A 277 21.33 -10.56 6.34
CA ALA A 277 22.12 -11.21 7.38
C ALA A 277 22.74 -10.17 8.34
N LEU A 278 23.39 -9.12 7.81
CA LEU A 278 24.09 -8.12 8.61
C LEU A 278 23.14 -7.33 9.52
N TYR A 279 21.93 -7.03 9.02
CA TYR A 279 20.94 -6.26 9.76
C TYR A 279 19.87 -7.15 10.43
N GLY A 280 19.96 -8.47 10.34
CA GLY A 280 19.00 -9.41 10.94
C GLY A 280 17.56 -9.18 10.47
N LEU A 281 17.35 -8.84 9.19
CA LEU A 281 16.06 -8.36 8.70
C LEU A 281 14.94 -9.41 8.79
N GLU A 282 15.26 -10.70 8.76
CA GLU A 282 14.29 -11.79 8.86
C GLU A 282 13.65 -11.92 10.25
N GLN A 283 14.27 -11.32 11.28
CA GLN A 283 13.86 -11.45 12.67
C GLN A 283 12.61 -10.62 12.98
N ASP A 284 12.52 -9.43 12.40
CA ASP A 284 11.50 -8.44 12.73
C ASP A 284 10.94 -7.68 11.52
N ILE A 285 11.71 -7.49 10.44
CA ILE A 285 11.33 -6.66 9.29
C ILE A 285 10.66 -7.46 8.17
N LEU A 286 11.34 -8.48 7.66
CA LEU A 286 10.94 -9.14 6.42
C LEU A 286 9.87 -10.22 6.64
N PRO A 287 8.97 -10.42 5.67
CA PRO A 287 8.06 -11.55 5.68
C PRO A 287 8.84 -12.87 5.53
N GLU A 288 8.24 -13.97 5.97
CA GLU A 288 8.83 -15.32 5.80
C GLU A 288 9.00 -15.72 4.33
N ARG A 289 8.20 -15.12 3.45
CA ARG A 289 8.24 -15.32 2.00
C ARG A 289 8.10 -13.98 1.31
N SER A 290 8.96 -13.74 0.33
CA SER A 290 8.86 -12.58 -0.55
C SER A 290 7.75 -12.76 -1.59
N ILE A 291 7.30 -11.63 -2.14
CA ILE A 291 6.35 -11.62 -3.25
C ILE A 291 7.14 -11.34 -4.53
N PRO A 292 6.97 -12.12 -5.61
CA PRO A 292 7.61 -11.81 -6.89
C PRO A 292 7.13 -10.45 -7.40
N LEU A 293 7.92 -9.80 -8.25
CA LEU A 293 7.49 -8.57 -8.89
C LEU A 293 6.20 -8.81 -9.69
N ILE A 294 5.08 -8.22 -9.27
CA ILE A 294 3.82 -8.27 -10.00
C ILE A 294 3.77 -7.06 -10.93
N ILE A 295 3.73 -7.30 -12.25
CA ILE A 295 3.61 -6.25 -13.24
C ILE A 295 2.15 -6.08 -13.62
N HIS A 296 1.58 -4.92 -13.35
CA HIS A 296 0.24 -4.56 -13.81
C HIS A 296 0.28 -3.95 -15.21
N HIS A 297 -0.75 -4.23 -16.03
CA HIS A 297 -0.87 -3.63 -17.36
C HIS A 297 -0.89 -2.10 -17.34
N ALA A 298 -1.44 -1.51 -16.28
CA ALA A 298 -1.53 -0.09 -16.01
C ALA A 298 -0.34 0.42 -15.17
N SER A 299 0.88 -0.01 -15.51
CA SER A 299 2.14 0.47 -14.90
C SER A 299 3.17 0.76 -15.99
N ALA A 300 4.23 1.51 -15.67
CA ALA A 300 5.33 1.72 -16.62
C ALA A 300 6.06 0.41 -16.96
N LEU A 301 6.11 -0.54 -16.01
CA LEU A 301 6.60 -1.89 -16.31
C LEU A 301 5.69 -2.68 -17.24
N GLY A 302 4.41 -2.32 -17.35
CA GLY A 302 3.52 -2.84 -18.39
C GLY A 302 3.99 -2.43 -19.79
N ASP A 303 4.43 -1.18 -19.96
CA ASP A 303 5.01 -0.69 -21.22
C ASP A 303 6.39 -1.32 -21.48
N TRP A 304 7.22 -1.45 -20.44
CA TRP A 304 8.49 -2.18 -20.50
C TRP A 304 8.31 -3.60 -21.04
N ALA A 305 7.36 -4.35 -20.48
CA ALA A 305 7.10 -5.73 -20.91
C ALA A 305 6.66 -5.80 -22.37
N ARG A 306 5.76 -4.89 -22.81
CA ARG A 306 5.32 -4.80 -24.20
C ARG A 306 6.46 -4.49 -25.16
N GLU A 307 7.39 -3.62 -24.77
CA GLU A 307 8.53 -3.27 -25.60
C GLU A 307 9.53 -4.43 -25.73
N ILE A 308 9.74 -5.22 -24.67
CA ILE A 308 10.53 -6.45 -24.74
C ILE A 308 9.87 -7.48 -25.66
N GLU A 309 8.57 -7.71 -25.50
CA GLU A 309 7.80 -8.63 -26.34
C GLU A 309 7.92 -8.27 -27.83
N ARG A 310 7.84 -6.97 -28.15
CA ARG A 310 8.01 -6.45 -29.50
C ARG A 310 9.42 -6.71 -30.05
N ARG A 311 10.46 -6.55 -29.24
CA ARG A 311 11.86 -6.71 -29.66
C ARG A 311 12.29 -8.17 -29.78
N GLU A 312 11.81 -9.03 -28.88
CA GLU A 312 12.18 -10.45 -28.85
C GLU A 312 11.22 -11.34 -29.64
N GLY A 313 10.05 -10.83 -30.06
CA GLY A 313 9.03 -11.63 -30.75
C GLY A 313 8.40 -12.68 -29.85
N ILE A 314 8.22 -12.36 -28.57
CA ILE A 314 7.68 -13.26 -27.53
C ILE A 314 6.40 -12.70 -26.91
N GLN A 315 5.75 -13.50 -26.05
CA GLN A 315 4.60 -13.06 -25.26
C GLN A 315 4.63 -13.67 -23.85
N PHE A 316 4.69 -12.81 -22.83
CA PHE A 316 4.89 -13.13 -21.41
C PHE A 316 3.73 -13.77 -20.61
N LYS A 317 2.74 -14.51 -21.10
CA LYS A 317 1.56 -14.92 -20.27
C LYS A 317 0.85 -13.77 -19.51
N ARG A 318 -0.47 -13.89 -19.32
CA ARG A 318 -1.26 -12.89 -18.60
C ARG A 318 -2.26 -13.59 -17.71
N GLU A 319 -2.50 -13.03 -16.54
CA GLU A 319 -3.50 -13.51 -15.60
C GLU A 319 -4.34 -12.32 -15.13
N GLY A 320 -5.45 -12.08 -15.84
CA GLY A 320 -6.30 -10.91 -15.60
C GLY A 320 -5.57 -9.61 -15.91
N THR A 321 -5.30 -8.81 -14.88
CA THR A 321 -4.64 -7.49 -15.01
C THR A 321 -3.11 -7.55 -14.86
N THR A 322 -2.53 -8.74 -14.67
CA THR A 322 -1.10 -8.92 -14.41
C THR A 322 -0.37 -9.58 -15.59
N ILE A 323 0.91 -9.24 -15.73
CA ILE A 323 1.85 -9.79 -16.72
C ILE A 323 2.87 -10.66 -15.97
N GLY A 324 2.94 -11.94 -16.33
CA GLY A 324 3.83 -12.91 -15.71
C GLY A 324 5.21 -12.94 -16.39
N TRP A 325 6.08 -11.97 -16.07
CA TRP A 325 7.41 -11.83 -16.71
C TRP A 325 8.31 -13.07 -16.61
N TRP A 326 8.00 -14.01 -15.71
CA TRP A 326 8.72 -15.28 -15.53
C TRP A 326 8.32 -16.39 -16.50
N GLN A 327 7.32 -16.19 -17.37
CA GLN A 327 6.80 -17.22 -18.26
C GLN A 327 6.56 -16.71 -19.68
N VAL A 328 7.05 -17.43 -20.69
CA VAL A 328 6.81 -17.18 -22.12
C VAL A 328 6.12 -18.39 -22.73
N GLY A 329 4.87 -18.22 -23.18
CA GLY A 329 4.03 -19.37 -23.54
C GLY A 329 3.89 -20.34 -22.36
N GLU A 330 4.25 -21.61 -22.55
CA GLU A 330 4.25 -22.64 -21.49
C GLU A 330 5.59 -22.79 -20.76
N ARG A 331 6.60 -21.99 -21.12
CA ARG A 331 7.98 -22.13 -20.60
C ARG A 331 8.29 -21.08 -19.54
N PHE A 332 8.78 -21.52 -18.37
CA PHE A 332 9.40 -20.63 -17.38
C PHE A 332 10.81 -20.21 -17.84
N ILE A 333 11.14 -18.94 -17.61
CA ILE A 333 12.42 -18.34 -18.03
C ILE A 333 13.29 -17.86 -16.85
N VAL A 334 12.85 -18.08 -15.61
CA VAL A 334 13.55 -17.73 -14.37
C VAL A 334 14.36 -18.88 -13.82
#